data_AF-A0AAW6U3M2-F1
#
_entry.id   AF-A0AAW6U3M2-F1
#
_cell.length_a   1.000
_cell.length_b   1.000
_cell.length_c   1.000
_cell.angle_alpha   90.00
_cell.angle_beta   90.00
_cell.angle_gamma   90.00
#
_symmetry.space_group_name_H-M   'P 1'
#
loop_
_entity.id
_entity.type
_entity.pdbx_description
1 polymer ?
#
loop_
_entity_poly.entity_id
_entity_poly.type
_entity_poly.pdbx_seq_one_letter_code
_entity_poly.pdbx_strand_id
1 'polypeptide(L)'
;MLQHTQPVTGSTAMTRRTFLSQGAATVGAGMGLLAGGLAPGARAQSRAATRLLYNDAEIEIYRSRMAGAGPFHTRGDAGHGGPWSPNDGERSGQLAAEFLDNPRESYWSQPDLPYSAGDPSPPHSTQYARPMHAAWICMTQPDHPKRDALFQQVKAFLLAHAADPTLDFGNDTNYTDDYPGFVPGPIFAFAEWMTRVIKARDMLGRDAFNAEEDARFDHWLHDYANWSFLWLHNETYGKHVPGRLDRDYSRIGASFRTPADGFRHSYDGGPGIGFAAMAYSNRHSTVMAGASLAANYIRCFNFRAPVSGGPRYGLLSVDQLVDHSRLFVEEVLRFSVHPQGLQGDFQRGDGNRHTNVSAQQGWLYSVNVLMGLMEIALYHARRGDMSVWQYGTTEGHEGTEGSPDQALGVDGFPRKNLHFYAWAMSRYVNDEWNRRNRGEPLALDRFYHDVIPAAIAHRLAPHDGLLDAAWKRQGRSFPPYPQRPQSQGPWNALFGQGGKYIGLIEHAGLPPII
;
A
#
# COMPACT_ATOMS: atom_id res chain seq x y z
N MET A 1 -57.66 -14.15 19.79
CA MET A 1 -57.87 -15.35 18.96
C MET A 1 -56.50 -15.71 18.37
N LEU A 2 -55.73 -16.62 18.98
CA LEU A 2 -55.67 -18.07 18.66
C LEU A 2 -55.29 -18.28 17.18
N GLN A 3 -54.23 -18.96 16.74
CA GLN A 3 -53.37 -20.04 17.26
C GLN A 3 -51.99 -20.02 16.55
N HIS A 4 -50.88 -20.23 17.26
CA HIS A 4 -50.00 -21.43 17.23
C HIS A 4 -49.99 -22.29 15.96
N THR A 5 -48.80 -22.48 15.37
CA THR A 5 -48.21 -23.81 15.06
C THR A 5 -46.74 -23.72 14.58
N GLN A 6 -45.86 -24.41 15.30
CA GLN A 6 -44.64 -25.12 14.87
C GLN A 6 -44.62 -26.43 15.70
N PRO A 7 -43.79 -27.47 15.48
CA PRO A 7 -42.76 -27.72 14.44
C PRO A 7 -42.85 -29.14 13.79
N VAL A 8 -41.97 -29.47 12.83
CA VAL A 8 -41.61 -30.87 12.54
C VAL A 8 -40.08 -31.01 12.47
N THR A 9 -39.60 -31.96 13.26
CA THR A 9 -38.23 -32.43 13.45
C THR A 9 -37.84 -33.45 12.38
N GLY A 10 -36.56 -33.46 12.00
CA GLY A 10 -35.98 -34.46 11.11
C GLY A 10 -34.51 -34.71 11.46
N SER A 11 -34.30 -35.60 12.44
CA SER A 11 -33.01 -36.15 12.84
C SER A 11 -32.60 -37.27 11.88
N THR A 12 -31.35 -37.24 11.40
CA THR A 12 -30.66 -38.47 11.00
C THR A 12 -29.20 -38.42 11.40
N ALA A 13 -28.83 -39.34 12.28
CA ALA A 13 -27.49 -39.60 12.75
C ALA A 13 -26.64 -40.26 11.65
N MET A 14 -25.33 -39.97 11.63
CA MET A 14 -24.34 -40.88 11.05
C MET A 14 -23.13 -41.01 11.96
N THR A 15 -22.61 -42.23 11.92
CA THR A 15 -21.88 -42.94 12.96
C THR A 15 -20.37 -42.69 12.88
N ARG A 16 -19.74 -42.73 14.06
CA ARG A 16 -18.29 -42.85 14.30
C ARG A 16 -17.55 -43.73 13.30
N ARG A 17 -16.36 -43.30 12.89
CA ARG A 17 -15.18 -44.18 12.82
C ARG A 17 -13.95 -43.52 13.42
N THR A 18 -13.51 -44.14 14.51
CA THR A 18 -12.24 -43.96 15.21
C THR A 18 -11.16 -44.71 14.45
N PHE A 19 -10.01 -44.10 14.19
CA PHE A 19 -8.77 -44.82 13.88
C PHE A 19 -7.69 -44.38 14.89
N LEU A 20 -7.43 -45.28 15.84
CA LEU A 20 -6.23 -45.36 16.63
C LEU A 20 -5.24 -46.24 15.87
N SER A 21 -4.02 -45.79 15.65
CA SER A 21 -2.87 -46.67 15.45
C SER A 21 -1.71 -46.18 16.31
N GLN A 22 -1.33 -47.05 17.26
CA GLN A 22 -0.16 -46.98 18.12
C GLN A 22 1.10 -47.42 17.38
N GLY A 23 2.26 -47.07 17.94
CA GLY A 23 3.57 -47.70 17.72
C GLY A 23 4.51 -46.86 16.87
N ALA A 24 5.77 -46.59 17.23
CA ALA A 24 6.61 -47.18 18.25
C ALA A 24 7.73 -46.21 18.66
N ALA A 25 8.15 -46.31 19.92
CA ALA A 25 9.35 -45.72 20.45
C ALA A 25 10.59 -46.51 20.02
N THR A 26 11.68 -45.81 19.69
CA THR A 26 13.01 -46.41 19.67
C THR A 26 13.96 -45.54 20.50
N VAL A 27 14.39 -46.13 21.61
CA VAL A 27 15.46 -45.68 22.49
C VAL A 27 16.79 -45.98 21.79
N GLY A 28 17.70 -45.01 21.77
CA GLY A 28 19.07 -45.19 21.29
C GLY A 28 20.01 -44.28 22.06
N ALA A 29 20.51 -44.77 23.19
CA ALA A 29 21.59 -44.16 23.95
C ALA A 29 22.91 -44.31 23.18
N GLY A 30 23.65 -43.22 23.04
CA GLY A 30 25.00 -43.19 22.51
C GLY A 30 25.81 -42.12 23.23
N MET A 31 26.48 -42.52 24.32
CA MET A 31 27.54 -41.74 24.94
C MET A 31 28.74 -41.68 24.00
N GLY A 32 29.18 -40.47 23.65
CA GLY A 32 30.43 -40.20 22.95
C GLY A 32 31.06 -38.93 23.51
N LEU A 33 31.93 -39.10 24.51
CA LEU A 33 32.86 -38.11 25.01
C LEU A 33 33.90 -37.79 23.93
N LEU A 34 33.89 -36.56 23.38
CA LEU A 34 35.06 -35.98 22.73
C LEU A 34 35.15 -34.50 23.07
N ALA A 35 36.22 -34.17 23.80
CA ALA A 35 36.69 -32.83 24.05
C ALA A 35 37.22 -32.22 22.74
N GLY A 36 36.74 -31.03 22.38
CA GLY A 36 37.17 -30.26 21.21
C GLY A 36 37.04 -28.78 21.52
N GLY A 37 38.13 -28.04 21.31
CA GLY A 37 38.35 -26.70 21.85
C GLY A 37 37.36 -25.62 21.41
N LEU A 38 37.20 -24.64 22.30
CA LEU A 38 36.48 -23.39 22.07
C LEU A 38 37.20 -22.55 21.00
N ALA A 39 36.67 -22.57 19.79
CA ALA A 39 36.98 -21.55 18.78
C ALA A 39 36.21 -20.26 19.13
N PRO A 40 36.85 -19.08 19.07
CA PRO A 40 36.16 -17.81 19.26
C PRO A 40 35.32 -17.46 18.03
N GLY A 41 34.04 -17.16 18.28
CA GLY A 41 33.24 -16.30 17.39
C GLY A 41 32.54 -16.98 16.21
N ALA A 42 31.80 -18.07 16.44
CA ALA A 42 30.70 -18.39 15.54
C ALA A 42 29.63 -17.29 15.65
N ARG A 43 29.66 -16.30 14.74
CA ARG A 43 28.55 -15.37 14.53
C ARG A 43 27.28 -16.22 14.40
N ALA A 44 26.35 -16.06 15.34
CA ALA A 44 25.05 -16.71 15.27
C ALA A 44 24.48 -16.42 13.88
N GLN A 45 24.25 -17.48 13.09
CA GLN A 45 23.47 -17.35 11.88
C GLN A 45 22.13 -16.77 12.32
N SER A 46 21.89 -15.51 11.93
CA SER A 46 20.60 -14.84 12.05
C SER A 46 19.54 -15.83 11.56
N ARG A 47 18.70 -16.35 12.47
CA ARG A 47 17.50 -17.09 12.07
C ARG A 47 16.80 -16.25 11.00
N ALA A 48 16.58 -16.82 9.81
CA ALA A 48 15.79 -16.18 8.78
C ALA A 48 14.42 -15.87 9.39
N ALA A 49 14.12 -14.59 9.61
CA ALA A 49 12.85 -14.22 10.21
C ALA A 49 11.79 -14.21 9.11
N THR A 50 10.63 -14.80 9.40
CA THR A 50 9.55 -14.94 8.43
C THR A 50 8.89 -13.58 8.14
N ARG A 51 8.78 -13.21 6.85
CA ARG A 51 8.32 -11.88 6.39
C ARG A 51 7.46 -11.99 5.13
N LEU A 52 6.57 -11.02 4.92
CA LEU A 52 5.81 -10.84 3.68
C LEU A 52 6.54 -9.91 2.69
N LEU A 53 7.02 -8.74 3.14
CA LEU A 53 7.44 -7.66 2.23
C LEU A 53 8.91 -7.72 1.84
N TYR A 54 9.76 -8.30 2.70
CA TYR A 54 11.21 -8.30 2.55
C TYR A 54 11.74 -9.74 2.62
N ASN A 55 12.15 -10.30 1.49
CA ASN A 55 12.77 -11.62 1.47
C ASN A 55 14.28 -11.53 1.76
N ASP A 56 14.91 -12.65 2.09
CA ASP A 56 16.32 -12.69 2.49
C ASP A 56 17.28 -12.20 1.39
N ALA A 57 16.99 -12.48 0.12
CA ALA A 57 17.81 -12.04 -1.00
C ALA A 57 17.79 -10.50 -1.15
N GLU A 58 16.63 -9.89 -0.95
CA GLU A 58 16.48 -8.43 -0.97
C GLU A 58 17.11 -7.78 0.25
N ILE A 59 16.98 -8.40 1.43
CA ILE A 59 17.64 -7.92 2.65
C ILE A 59 19.14 -7.82 2.45
N GLU A 60 19.76 -8.77 1.75
CA GLU A 60 21.19 -8.70 1.45
C GLU A 60 21.54 -7.53 0.52
N ILE A 61 20.70 -7.27 -0.49
CA ILE A 61 20.83 -6.07 -1.33
C ILE A 61 20.70 -4.81 -0.47
N TYR A 62 19.71 -4.73 0.42
CA TYR A 62 19.52 -3.58 1.30
C TYR A 62 20.69 -3.39 2.27
N ARG A 63 21.26 -4.47 2.82
CA ARG A 63 22.47 -4.41 3.66
C ARG A 63 23.64 -3.79 2.90
N SER A 64 23.89 -4.24 1.67
CA SER A 64 24.94 -3.67 0.82
C SER A 64 24.73 -2.17 0.56
N ARG A 65 23.47 -1.74 0.36
CA ARG A 65 23.12 -0.33 0.16
C ARG A 65 23.34 0.50 1.41
N MET A 66 23.05 -0.08 2.57
CA MET A 66 23.21 0.58 3.87
C MET A 66 24.66 0.65 4.35
N ALA A 67 25.62 0.02 3.65
CA ALA A 67 27.04 0.03 3.99
C ALA A 67 27.78 1.31 3.56
N GLY A 68 27.33 2.50 4.00
CA GLY A 68 28.01 3.80 3.95
C GLY A 68 28.32 4.43 2.56
N ALA A 69 28.65 3.61 1.57
CA ALA A 69 28.95 3.97 0.18
C ALA A 69 28.06 3.20 -0.82
N GLY A 70 27.04 2.53 -0.31
CA GLY A 70 26.09 1.79 -1.15
C GLY A 70 25.09 2.73 -1.83
N PRO A 71 24.44 2.28 -2.93
CA PRO A 71 23.42 3.07 -3.62
C PRO A 71 22.33 3.65 -2.71
N PHE A 72 21.97 4.91 -2.95
CA PHE A 72 20.93 5.67 -2.25
C PHE A 72 21.21 5.94 -0.76
N HIS A 73 22.43 5.68 -0.27
CA HIS A 73 22.79 5.90 1.12
C HIS A 73 22.93 7.38 1.45
N THR A 74 23.80 8.04 0.72
CA THR A 74 24.20 9.45 0.81
C THR A 74 23.53 10.27 -0.28
N ARG A 75 23.72 11.59 -0.30
CA ARG A 75 23.18 12.41 -1.41
C ARG A 75 24.09 12.30 -2.63
N GLY A 76 23.53 11.90 -3.74
CA GLY A 76 24.20 11.88 -5.05
C GLY A 76 24.77 10.54 -5.48
N ASP A 77 24.41 9.46 -4.79
CA ASP A 77 24.81 8.09 -5.03
C ASP A 77 23.65 7.23 -5.60
N ALA A 78 22.98 7.68 -6.66
CA ALA A 78 21.73 7.09 -7.15
C ALA A 78 21.81 5.62 -7.62
N GLY A 79 22.91 4.90 -7.40
CA GLY A 79 23.08 3.49 -7.75
C GLY A 79 23.27 3.21 -9.23
N HIS A 80 23.02 4.22 -10.07
CA HIS A 80 23.12 4.17 -11.52
C HIS A 80 23.87 5.40 -12.07
N GLY A 81 24.83 5.93 -11.30
CA GLY A 81 25.79 6.94 -11.78
C GLY A 81 25.27 8.37 -11.98
N GLY A 82 24.10 8.70 -11.42
CA GLY A 82 23.56 10.07 -11.44
C GLY A 82 23.95 10.86 -10.19
N PRO A 83 24.26 12.18 -10.27
CA PRO A 83 24.74 12.98 -9.13
C PRO A 83 23.68 13.30 -8.05
N TRP A 84 22.51 12.67 -8.08
CA TRP A 84 21.30 13.24 -7.48
C TRP A 84 20.42 12.17 -6.79
N SER A 85 20.81 11.65 -5.63
CA SER A 85 19.99 10.70 -4.83
C SER A 85 19.53 11.30 -3.50
N PRO A 86 18.51 10.73 -2.81
CA PRO A 86 17.82 11.36 -1.67
C PRO A 86 18.44 11.10 -0.29
N ASN A 87 19.66 10.57 -0.21
CA ASN A 87 20.29 10.24 1.07
C ASN A 87 19.41 9.39 2.02
N ASP A 88 18.70 8.40 1.47
CA ASP A 88 17.74 7.55 2.20
C ASP A 88 18.40 6.81 3.37
N GLY A 89 19.65 6.36 3.18
CA GLY A 89 20.43 5.65 4.20
C GLY A 89 20.80 6.54 5.40
N GLU A 90 21.41 7.69 5.14
CA GLU A 90 21.76 8.67 6.17
C GLU A 90 20.52 9.15 6.94
N ARG A 91 19.44 9.43 6.21
CA ARG A 91 18.16 9.83 6.80
C ARG A 91 17.60 8.74 7.72
N SER A 92 17.67 7.48 7.30
CA SER A 92 17.20 6.36 8.12
C SER A 92 18.02 6.25 9.41
N GLY A 93 19.33 6.46 9.34
CA GLY A 93 20.20 6.54 10.51
C GLY A 93 19.80 7.67 11.46
N GLN A 94 19.56 8.87 10.93
CA GLN A 94 19.12 10.03 11.71
C GLN A 94 17.78 9.76 12.42
N LEU A 95 16.75 9.33 11.68
CA LEU A 95 15.41 9.10 12.24
C LEU A 95 15.39 7.93 13.25
N ALA A 96 16.23 6.91 13.05
CA ALA A 96 16.38 5.84 14.02
C ALA A 96 17.05 6.32 15.32
N ALA A 97 18.05 7.21 15.22
CA ALA A 97 18.66 7.82 16.40
C ALA A 97 17.65 8.69 17.16
N GLU A 98 16.92 9.56 16.48
CA GLU A 98 15.85 10.39 17.07
C GLU A 98 14.75 9.53 17.72
N PHE A 99 14.38 8.41 17.09
CA PHE A 99 13.42 7.46 17.68
C PHE A 99 13.92 6.93 19.01
N LEU A 100 15.18 6.51 19.07
CA LEU A 100 15.74 5.90 20.27
C LEU A 100 15.91 6.91 21.41
N ASP A 101 16.22 8.17 21.07
CA ASP A 101 16.38 9.25 22.03
C ASP A 101 15.02 9.64 22.67
N ASN A 102 13.93 9.63 21.90
CA ASN A 102 12.58 9.85 22.45
C ASN A 102 11.49 9.01 21.73
N PRO A 103 11.32 7.72 22.09
CA PRO A 103 10.35 6.85 21.41
C PRO A 103 8.91 7.34 21.53
N ARG A 104 8.58 8.03 22.64
CA ARG A 104 7.22 8.47 22.95
C ARG A 104 6.68 9.54 22.00
N GLU A 105 7.54 10.32 21.35
CA GLU A 105 7.12 11.28 20.32
C GLU A 105 6.51 10.64 19.08
N SER A 106 6.76 9.34 18.86
CA SER A 106 6.17 8.60 17.76
C SER A 106 4.84 7.94 18.14
N TYR A 107 4.48 7.89 19.42
CA TYR A 107 3.24 7.26 19.87
C TYR A 107 2.05 8.16 19.52
N TRP A 108 0.98 7.53 19.03
CA TRP A 108 -0.25 8.20 18.68
C TRP A 108 -1.43 7.43 19.28
N SER A 109 -2.38 8.18 19.84
CA SER A 109 -3.67 7.68 20.30
C SER A 109 -4.74 8.56 19.67
N GLN A 110 -5.95 8.04 19.49
CA GLN A 110 -7.08 8.85 19.03
C GLN A 110 -7.67 9.61 20.23
N PRO A 111 -7.44 10.93 20.36
CA PRO A 111 -7.98 11.69 21.50
C PRO A 111 -9.50 11.85 21.46
N ASP A 112 -10.10 11.86 20.27
CA ASP A 112 -11.52 12.18 20.09
C ASP A 112 -12.28 10.94 19.61
N LEU A 113 -13.13 10.41 20.50
CA LEU A 113 -13.98 9.25 20.25
C LEU A 113 -15.42 9.54 20.72
N PRO A 114 -16.47 9.15 19.98
CA PRO A 114 -16.43 8.37 18.73
C PRO A 114 -15.83 9.13 17.55
N TYR A 115 -15.17 8.40 16.66
CA TYR A 115 -14.41 8.97 15.55
C TYR A 115 -15.32 9.65 14.54
N SER A 116 -15.01 10.90 14.19
CA SER A 116 -15.91 11.82 13.51
C SER A 116 -15.21 12.73 12.50
N ALA A 117 -16.00 13.38 11.65
CA ALA A 117 -15.51 14.28 10.62
C ALA A 117 -14.84 15.52 11.22
N GLY A 118 -13.52 15.64 11.05
CA GLY A 118 -12.73 16.75 11.55
C GLY A 118 -11.84 16.39 12.74
N ASP A 119 -11.93 15.15 13.22
CA ASP A 119 -11.08 14.64 14.29
C ASP A 119 -9.59 14.72 13.92
N PRO A 120 -8.72 14.82 14.94
CA PRO A 120 -7.29 14.83 14.73
C PRO A 120 -6.85 13.54 14.03
N SER A 121 -6.10 13.75 12.96
CA SER A 121 -5.43 12.69 12.22
C SER A 121 -4.09 12.34 12.87
N PRO A 122 -3.64 11.06 12.78
CA PRO A 122 -2.24 10.73 12.99
C PRO A 122 -1.35 11.71 12.22
N PRO A 123 -0.38 12.38 12.87
CA PRO A 123 0.30 13.47 12.20
C PRO A 123 1.12 12.95 11.03
N HIS A 124 1.08 13.69 9.92
CA HIS A 124 1.87 13.39 8.74
C HIS A 124 3.36 13.67 8.92
N SER A 125 3.82 14.07 10.13
CA SER A 125 5.19 14.50 10.41
C SER A 125 6.20 13.35 10.41
N THR A 126 7.47 13.72 10.24
CA THR A 126 8.62 12.80 10.29
C THR A 126 8.69 11.99 11.59
N GLN A 127 8.18 12.53 12.70
CA GLN A 127 8.14 11.87 14.01
C GLN A 127 7.43 10.50 13.95
N TYR A 128 6.40 10.36 13.11
CA TYR A 128 5.61 9.13 12.98
C TYR A 128 6.15 8.17 11.91
N ALA A 129 7.23 8.54 11.22
CA ALA A 129 7.99 7.64 10.34
C ALA A 129 9.19 7.00 11.06
N ARG A 130 9.65 7.60 12.16
CA ARG A 130 10.81 7.16 12.96
C ARG A 130 10.81 5.67 13.33
N PRO A 131 9.70 5.04 13.80
CA PRO A 131 9.70 3.62 14.15
C PRO A 131 9.97 2.71 12.94
N MET A 132 9.47 3.08 11.75
CA MET A 132 9.71 2.33 10.51
C MET A 132 11.19 2.41 10.10
N HIS A 133 11.81 3.59 10.19
CA HIS A 133 13.25 3.74 9.92
C HIS A 133 14.12 3.01 10.97
N ALA A 134 13.72 2.99 12.24
CA ALA A 134 14.38 2.19 13.27
C ALA A 134 14.30 0.69 12.97
N ALA A 135 13.14 0.20 12.53
CA ALA A 135 12.95 -1.18 12.10
C ALA A 135 13.80 -1.52 10.87
N TRP A 136 13.91 -0.59 9.92
CA TRP A 136 14.79 -0.71 8.75
C TRP A 136 16.24 -0.93 9.17
N ILE A 137 16.78 -0.08 10.07
CA ILE A 137 18.14 -0.25 10.62
C ILE A 137 18.31 -1.63 11.29
N CYS A 138 17.31 -2.09 12.04
CA CYS A 138 17.36 -3.42 12.68
C CYS A 138 17.47 -4.56 11.66
N MET A 139 16.82 -4.43 10.51
CA MET A 139 16.82 -5.42 9.43
C MET A 139 18.11 -5.37 8.60
N THR A 140 18.59 -4.17 8.28
CA THR A 140 19.66 -3.96 7.28
C THR A 140 21.05 -3.71 7.87
N GLN A 141 21.17 -3.49 9.18
CA GLN A 141 22.47 -3.29 9.84
C GLN A 141 22.60 -4.19 11.06
N PRO A 142 22.86 -5.51 10.87
CA PRO A 142 22.90 -6.48 11.96
C PRO A 142 23.99 -6.18 13.01
N ASP A 143 25.08 -5.52 12.62
CA ASP A 143 26.18 -5.14 13.51
C ASP A 143 25.99 -3.72 14.12
N HIS A 144 24.84 -3.05 13.93
CA HIS A 144 24.63 -1.70 14.45
C HIS A 144 24.69 -1.67 15.99
N PRO A 145 25.48 -0.76 16.62
CA PRO A 145 25.78 -0.82 18.05
C PRO A 145 24.55 -0.62 18.96
N LYS A 146 23.51 0.04 18.45
CA LYS A 146 22.24 0.27 19.17
C LYS A 146 21.10 -0.63 18.68
N ARG A 147 21.39 -1.68 17.90
CA ARG A 147 20.38 -2.53 17.24
C ARG A 147 19.38 -3.13 18.22
N ASP A 148 19.85 -3.75 19.31
CA ASP A 148 18.97 -4.41 20.26
C ASP A 148 18.06 -3.40 20.98
N ALA A 149 18.57 -2.22 21.30
CA ALA A 149 17.77 -1.15 21.90
C ALA A 149 16.69 -0.64 20.92
N LEU A 150 17.04 -0.41 19.64
CA LEU A 150 16.09 -0.05 18.60
C LEU A 150 15.01 -1.13 18.45
N PHE A 151 15.41 -2.40 18.37
CA PHE A 151 14.50 -3.53 18.23
C PHE A 151 13.47 -3.56 19.37
N GLN A 152 13.92 -3.44 20.62
CA GLN A 152 13.01 -3.44 21.78
C GLN A 152 12.05 -2.24 21.75
N GLN A 153 12.52 -1.04 21.38
CA GLN A 153 11.66 0.14 21.31
C GLN A 153 10.63 0.04 20.18
N VAL A 154 11.01 -0.47 19.00
CA VAL A 154 10.06 -0.69 17.90
C VAL A 154 9.03 -1.74 18.30
N LYS A 155 9.45 -2.86 18.91
CA LYS A 155 8.53 -3.89 19.39
C LYS A 155 7.54 -3.34 20.43
N ALA A 156 8.03 -2.58 21.42
CA ALA A 156 7.19 -1.94 22.44
C ALA A 156 6.20 -0.95 21.82
N PHE A 157 6.64 -0.15 20.84
CA PHE A 157 5.78 0.74 20.08
C PHE A 157 4.64 -0.03 19.39
N LEU A 158 4.95 -1.11 18.66
CA LEU A 158 3.96 -1.90 17.94
C LEU A 158 2.92 -2.53 18.88
N LEU A 159 3.37 -3.12 19.98
CA LEU A 159 2.50 -3.78 20.95
C LEU A 159 1.63 -2.80 21.75
N ALA A 160 2.14 -1.59 22.01
CA ALA A 160 1.38 -0.56 22.68
C ALA A 160 0.19 -0.08 21.83
N HIS A 161 0.40 0.16 20.52
CA HIS A 161 -0.69 0.61 19.64
C HIS A 161 -1.72 -0.49 19.38
N ALA A 162 -1.27 -1.73 19.21
CA ALA A 162 -2.18 -2.87 19.07
C ALA A 162 -2.97 -3.21 20.34
N ALA A 163 -2.63 -2.60 21.48
CA ALA A 163 -3.35 -2.75 22.75
C ALA A 163 -4.05 -1.45 23.20
N ASP A 164 -3.93 -0.36 22.44
CA ASP A 164 -4.53 0.92 22.80
C ASP A 164 -6.03 0.89 22.49
N PRO A 165 -6.91 1.01 23.50
CA PRO A 165 -8.37 0.98 23.28
C PRO A 165 -8.87 2.17 22.45
N THR A 166 -8.09 3.24 22.34
CA THR A 166 -8.43 4.35 21.44
C THR A 166 -8.17 4.02 19.97
N LEU A 167 -7.47 2.92 19.70
CA LEU A 167 -7.11 2.41 18.37
C LEU A 167 -7.78 1.07 18.07
N ASP A 168 -8.79 0.71 18.85
CA ASP A 168 -9.58 -0.50 18.66
C ASP A 168 -10.57 -0.33 17.51
N PHE A 169 -10.12 -0.60 16.28
CA PHE A 169 -10.94 -0.51 15.08
C PHE A 169 -12.13 -1.49 15.09
N GLY A 170 -12.11 -2.53 15.93
CA GLY A 170 -13.20 -3.49 16.09
C GLY A 170 -14.34 -2.94 16.97
N ASN A 171 -14.11 -1.82 17.67
CA ASN A 171 -15.11 -1.14 18.47
C ASN A 171 -15.95 -0.20 17.59
N ASP A 172 -17.13 -0.65 17.20
CA ASP A 172 -18.09 0.09 16.37
C ASP A 172 -18.80 1.27 17.06
N THR A 173 -18.56 1.46 18.36
CA THR A 173 -18.96 2.69 19.04
C THR A 173 -17.93 3.77 18.76
N ASN A 174 -16.64 3.41 18.68
CA ASN A 174 -15.54 4.32 18.43
C ASN A 174 -15.27 4.53 16.94
N TYR A 175 -15.42 3.50 16.13
CA TYR A 175 -15.12 3.52 14.69
C TYR A 175 -16.35 3.06 13.91
N THR A 176 -17.19 4.00 13.51
CA THR A 176 -18.38 3.67 12.72
C THR A 176 -18.03 3.51 11.23
N ASP A 177 -18.86 2.75 10.51
CA ASP A 177 -18.77 2.59 9.06
C ASP A 177 -19.54 3.67 8.30
N ASP A 178 -20.39 4.45 8.98
CA ASP A 178 -21.21 5.55 8.45
C ASP A 178 -20.53 6.94 8.54
N TYR A 179 -19.20 6.96 8.72
CA TYR A 179 -18.42 8.17 8.85
C TYR A 179 -18.76 9.18 7.73
N PRO A 180 -19.36 10.35 8.05
CA PRO A 180 -19.95 11.22 7.07
C PRO A 180 -18.88 11.99 6.28
N GLY A 181 -18.94 11.86 4.95
CA GLY A 181 -18.18 12.71 4.03
C GLY A 181 -17.46 11.93 2.93
N PHE A 182 -17.62 12.40 1.70
CA PHE A 182 -16.96 11.83 0.52
C PHE A 182 -15.42 11.98 0.53
N VAL A 183 -14.87 12.78 1.45
CA VAL A 183 -13.44 13.11 1.50
C VAL A 183 -12.80 12.57 2.79
N PRO A 184 -11.98 11.52 2.72
CA PRO A 184 -11.46 10.82 3.90
C PRO A 184 -10.23 11.50 4.50
N GLY A 185 -10.30 12.76 4.92
CA GLY A 185 -9.12 13.47 5.44
C GLY A 185 -8.41 12.73 6.58
N PRO A 186 -9.10 12.50 7.70
CA PRO A 186 -8.53 11.77 8.83
C PRO A 186 -8.19 10.28 8.52
N ILE A 187 -9.08 9.54 7.84
CA ILE A 187 -8.88 8.13 7.47
C ILE A 187 -7.68 7.95 6.52
N PHE A 188 -7.47 8.91 5.60
CA PHE A 188 -6.31 8.93 4.71
C PHE A 188 -4.99 8.93 5.50
N ALA A 189 -4.88 9.79 6.51
CA ALA A 189 -3.69 9.89 7.37
C ALA A 189 -3.46 8.61 8.18
N PHE A 190 -4.53 8.04 8.71
CA PHE A 190 -4.52 6.73 9.36
C PHE A 190 -3.92 5.65 8.46
N ALA A 191 -4.33 5.59 7.20
CA ALA A 191 -3.82 4.58 6.28
C ALA A 191 -2.32 4.73 6.00
N GLU A 192 -1.80 5.95 5.95
CA GLU A 192 -0.36 6.17 5.82
C GLU A 192 0.40 5.70 7.06
N TRP A 193 -0.13 6.01 8.24
CA TRP A 193 0.43 5.59 9.52
C TRP A 193 0.40 4.07 9.67
N MET A 194 -0.74 3.43 9.42
CA MET A 194 -0.89 1.97 9.46
C MET A 194 0.04 1.27 8.47
N THR A 195 0.27 1.84 7.29
CA THR A 195 1.26 1.30 6.34
C THR A 195 2.65 1.25 6.96
N ARG A 196 3.09 2.33 7.62
CA ARG A 196 4.41 2.39 8.30
C ARG A 196 4.49 1.41 9.46
N VAL A 197 3.42 1.29 10.26
CA VAL A 197 3.32 0.36 11.39
C VAL A 197 3.44 -1.09 10.92
N ILE A 198 2.71 -1.49 9.88
CA ILE A 198 2.77 -2.85 9.34
C ILE A 198 4.14 -3.14 8.72
N LYS A 199 4.72 -2.18 7.99
CA LYS A 199 6.08 -2.31 7.45
C LYS A 199 7.11 -2.48 8.57
N ALA A 200 7.03 -1.69 9.65
CA ALA A 200 7.90 -1.86 10.82
C ALA A 200 7.77 -3.24 11.46
N ARG A 201 6.53 -3.74 11.60
CA ARG A 201 6.24 -5.11 12.08
C ARG A 201 6.88 -6.17 11.18
N ASP A 202 6.78 -6.02 9.86
CA ASP A 202 7.36 -6.96 8.90
C ASP A 202 8.91 -6.91 8.90
N MET A 203 9.52 -5.73 8.99
CA MET A 203 10.98 -5.58 9.07
C MET A 203 11.59 -6.31 10.28
N LEU A 204 10.94 -6.23 11.45
CA LEU A 204 11.36 -7.01 12.63
C LEU A 204 11.23 -8.53 12.43
N GLY A 205 10.33 -8.96 11.53
CA GLY A 205 10.05 -10.36 11.21
C GLY A 205 9.06 -11.00 12.19
N ARG A 206 8.31 -12.00 11.73
CA ARG A 206 7.26 -12.63 12.54
C ARG A 206 7.81 -13.24 13.83
N ASP A 207 8.91 -13.96 13.70
CA ASP A 207 9.57 -14.72 14.79
C ASP A 207 10.16 -13.84 15.91
N ALA A 208 10.11 -12.52 15.78
CA ALA A 208 10.44 -11.56 16.83
C ALA A 208 9.37 -11.49 17.95
N PHE A 209 8.20 -12.08 17.71
CA PHE A 209 7.02 -12.00 18.57
C PHE A 209 6.59 -13.38 19.03
N ASN A 210 6.00 -13.46 20.21
CA ASN A 210 5.40 -14.69 20.72
C ASN A 210 3.96 -14.87 20.17
N ALA A 211 3.36 -16.03 20.42
CA ALA A 211 2.04 -16.36 19.89
C ALA A 211 0.92 -15.41 20.35
N GLU A 212 0.98 -14.89 21.58
CA GLU A 212 -0.02 -13.95 22.10
C GLU A 212 0.13 -12.57 21.45
N GLU A 213 1.36 -12.10 21.34
CA GLU A 213 1.70 -10.85 20.67
C GLU A 213 1.29 -10.89 19.19
N ASP A 214 1.55 -12.00 18.50
CA ASP A 214 1.12 -12.24 17.12
C ASP A 214 -0.41 -12.23 17.00
N ALA A 215 -1.12 -12.98 17.86
CA ALA A 215 -2.57 -13.05 17.81
C ALA A 215 -3.21 -11.67 18.02
N ARG A 216 -2.68 -10.87 18.95
CA ARG A 216 -3.13 -9.51 19.21
C ARG A 216 -2.94 -8.61 17.99
N PHE A 217 -1.74 -8.64 17.41
CA PHE A 217 -1.42 -7.78 16.28
C PHE A 217 -2.21 -8.18 15.03
N ASP A 218 -2.33 -9.49 14.74
CA ASP A 218 -3.10 -9.98 13.58
C ASP A 218 -4.59 -9.65 13.70
N HIS A 219 -5.17 -9.72 14.91
CA HIS A 219 -6.55 -9.29 15.17
C HIS A 219 -6.71 -7.78 14.92
N TRP A 220 -5.82 -6.97 15.48
CA TRP A 220 -5.82 -5.53 15.27
C TRP A 220 -5.71 -5.12 13.79
N LEU A 221 -4.87 -5.83 13.02
CA LEU A 221 -4.77 -5.63 11.57
C LEU A 221 -6.04 -6.07 10.82
N HIS A 222 -6.68 -7.15 11.26
CA HIS A 222 -7.95 -7.60 10.69
C HIS A 222 -9.04 -6.56 10.91
N ASP A 223 -9.19 -6.04 12.14
CA ASP A 223 -10.19 -5.02 12.45
C ASP A 223 -9.96 -3.73 11.66
N TYR A 224 -8.71 -3.26 11.56
CA TYR A 224 -8.36 -2.11 10.74
C TYR A 224 -8.75 -2.30 9.27
N ALA A 225 -8.42 -3.47 8.69
CA ALA A 225 -8.78 -3.77 7.31
C ALA A 225 -10.30 -3.84 7.16
N ASN A 226 -10.99 -4.59 8.02
CA ASN A 226 -12.44 -4.75 8.02
C ASN A 226 -13.17 -3.41 8.05
N TRP A 227 -12.84 -2.55 9.02
CA TRP A 227 -13.38 -1.20 9.14
C TRP A 227 -13.11 -0.38 7.88
N SER A 228 -11.86 -0.34 7.40
CA SER A 228 -11.48 0.44 6.21
C SER A 228 -12.24 0.00 4.96
N PHE A 229 -12.41 -1.30 4.75
CA PHE A 229 -13.16 -1.83 3.60
C PHE A 229 -14.64 -1.54 3.69
N LEU A 230 -15.25 -1.69 4.87
CA LEU A 230 -16.67 -1.45 5.06
C LEU A 230 -17.01 0.02 4.99
N TRP A 231 -16.18 0.91 5.55
CA TRP A 231 -16.30 2.34 5.32
C TRP A 231 -16.21 2.70 3.83
N LEU A 232 -15.18 2.20 3.12
CA LEU A 232 -15.06 2.41 1.68
C LEU A 232 -16.26 1.86 0.90
N HIS A 233 -16.86 0.77 1.35
CA HIS A 233 -18.01 0.20 0.67
C HIS A 233 -19.28 0.99 0.97
N ASN A 234 -19.53 1.31 2.23
CA ASN A 234 -20.80 1.88 2.67
C ASN A 234 -20.87 3.38 2.41
N GLU A 235 -19.75 4.11 2.51
CA GLU A 235 -19.74 5.57 2.46
C GLU A 235 -19.18 6.16 1.16
N THR A 236 -18.40 5.39 0.40
CA THR A 236 -17.78 5.91 -0.83
C THR A 236 -18.27 5.13 -2.06
N TYR A 237 -17.70 3.97 -2.37
CA TYR A 237 -17.96 3.31 -3.64
C TYR A 237 -19.35 2.69 -3.72
N GLY A 238 -19.86 2.04 -2.68
CA GLY A 238 -21.14 1.31 -2.74
C GLY A 238 -22.34 2.23 -2.93
N LYS A 239 -22.27 3.50 -2.48
CA LYS A 239 -23.27 4.53 -2.78
C LYS A 239 -23.33 4.88 -4.27
N HIS A 240 -22.22 4.74 -4.97
CA HIS A 240 -22.06 5.22 -6.33
C HIS A 240 -22.02 4.10 -7.36
N VAL A 241 -21.47 2.94 -7.01
CA VAL A 241 -21.28 1.77 -7.87
C VAL A 241 -22.11 0.62 -7.30
N PRO A 242 -23.44 0.64 -7.49
CA PRO A 242 -24.31 -0.43 -7.00
C PRO A 242 -23.94 -1.76 -7.67
N GLY A 243 -24.06 -2.86 -6.92
CA GLY A 243 -23.71 -4.20 -7.42
C GLY A 243 -22.21 -4.51 -7.42
N ARG A 244 -21.35 -3.60 -6.94
CA ARG A 244 -19.88 -3.77 -6.85
C ARG A 244 -19.44 -5.10 -6.24
N LEU A 245 -19.98 -5.48 -5.08
CA LEU A 245 -19.53 -6.73 -4.41
C LEU A 245 -19.88 -7.98 -5.20
N ASP A 246 -20.99 -7.92 -5.96
CA ASP A 246 -21.42 -8.98 -6.88
C ASP A 246 -20.77 -8.85 -8.27
N ARG A 247 -19.98 -7.79 -8.50
CA ARG A 247 -19.43 -7.38 -9.80
C ARG A 247 -20.51 -7.18 -10.88
N ASP A 248 -21.74 -6.90 -10.48
CA ASP A 248 -22.88 -6.62 -11.36
C ASP A 248 -22.94 -5.13 -11.71
N TYR A 249 -22.05 -4.73 -12.62
CA TYR A 249 -21.94 -3.34 -13.07
C TYR A 249 -23.03 -2.91 -14.07
N SER A 250 -23.95 -3.81 -14.43
CA SER A 250 -25.14 -3.42 -15.20
C SER A 250 -26.05 -2.46 -14.42
N ARG A 251 -25.90 -2.44 -13.08
CA ARG A 251 -26.64 -1.59 -12.15
C ARG A 251 -26.12 -0.17 -12.05
N ILE A 252 -24.95 0.12 -12.63
CA ILE A 252 -24.43 1.47 -12.85
C ILE A 252 -25.38 2.15 -13.86
N GLY A 253 -26.58 2.50 -13.41
CA GLY A 253 -27.65 3.04 -14.25
C GLY A 253 -27.50 4.54 -14.48
N ALA A 254 -28.50 5.14 -15.13
CA ALA A 254 -28.62 6.57 -15.36
C ALA A 254 -28.69 7.43 -14.06
N SER A 255 -28.52 6.87 -12.87
CA SER A 255 -28.28 7.59 -11.61
C SER A 255 -26.86 8.14 -11.49
N PHE A 256 -25.94 7.72 -12.38
CA PHE A 256 -24.72 8.47 -12.72
C PHE A 256 -25.02 9.76 -13.52
N ARG A 257 -26.30 10.14 -13.68
CA ARG A 257 -26.69 11.41 -14.28
C ARG A 257 -25.85 12.52 -13.67
N THR A 258 -25.05 13.08 -14.57
CA THR A 258 -24.30 14.30 -14.47
C THR A 258 -24.89 15.20 -13.38
N PRO A 259 -24.13 15.58 -12.35
CA PRO A 259 -24.52 16.74 -11.56
C PRO A 259 -24.91 17.87 -12.53
N ALA A 260 -25.83 18.74 -12.14
CA ALA A 260 -26.15 19.94 -12.92
C ALA A 260 -24.89 20.76 -13.31
N ASP A 261 -23.77 20.49 -12.64
CA ASP A 261 -22.42 21.01 -12.86
C ASP A 261 -21.58 20.31 -13.94
N GLY A 262 -22.06 19.30 -14.69
CA GLY A 262 -21.34 18.77 -15.87
C GLY A 262 -20.11 17.89 -15.56
N PHE A 263 -19.58 17.23 -16.61
CA PHE A 263 -18.26 16.58 -16.56
C PHE A 263 -17.19 17.60 -16.14
N ARG A 264 -16.25 17.21 -15.27
CA ARG A 264 -15.03 18.00 -15.07
C ARG A 264 -14.05 17.64 -16.17
N HIS A 265 -13.30 18.58 -16.72
CA HIS A 265 -12.30 18.20 -17.71
C HIS A 265 -11.04 17.69 -17.02
N SER A 266 -10.35 16.73 -17.61
CA SER A 266 -9.05 16.23 -17.10
C SER A 266 -7.98 17.33 -17.01
N TYR A 267 -8.16 18.42 -17.73
CA TYR A 267 -7.39 19.67 -17.74
C TYR A 267 -8.13 20.65 -18.67
N ASP A 268 -7.67 21.88 -18.86
CA ASP A 268 -8.39 22.86 -19.67
C ASP A 268 -8.57 22.36 -21.13
N GLY A 269 -9.82 22.09 -21.52
CA GLY A 269 -10.17 21.52 -22.83
C GLY A 269 -9.87 20.02 -23.00
N GLY A 270 -9.47 19.31 -21.94
CA GLY A 270 -9.22 17.86 -21.97
C GLY A 270 -10.51 17.01 -21.96
N PRO A 271 -10.38 15.68 -22.07
CA PRO A 271 -11.52 14.75 -21.95
C PRO A 271 -12.35 14.96 -20.69
N GLY A 272 -13.65 14.70 -20.78
CA GLY A 272 -14.55 14.72 -19.62
C GLY A 272 -14.24 13.58 -18.67
N ILE A 273 -14.15 13.89 -17.38
CA ILE A 273 -14.02 12.97 -16.27
C ILE A 273 -15.40 12.78 -15.65
N GLY A 274 -15.90 11.55 -15.78
CA GLY A 274 -17.16 11.11 -15.22
C GLY A 274 -17.16 11.03 -13.70
N PHE A 275 -18.35 10.89 -13.11
CA PHE A 275 -18.48 10.82 -11.66
C PHE A 275 -17.88 9.52 -11.10
N ALA A 276 -18.02 8.40 -11.81
CA ALA A 276 -17.41 7.13 -11.42
C ALA A 276 -15.89 7.27 -11.28
N ALA A 277 -15.26 7.94 -12.24
CA ALA A 277 -13.82 8.16 -12.25
C ALA A 277 -13.35 8.96 -11.02
N MET A 278 -14.14 9.96 -10.58
CA MET A 278 -13.83 10.79 -9.42
C MET A 278 -13.98 10.06 -8.07
N ALA A 279 -14.75 8.96 -8.02
CA ALA A 279 -14.86 8.14 -6.83
C ALA A 279 -13.53 7.46 -6.46
N TYR A 280 -12.69 7.13 -7.45
CA TYR A 280 -11.40 6.46 -7.24
C TYR A 280 -10.23 7.45 -7.16
N SER A 281 -10.19 8.27 -6.11
CA SER A 281 -9.16 9.31 -5.91
C SER A 281 -7.89 8.82 -5.19
N ASN A 282 -6.90 9.69 -5.10
CA ASN A 282 -5.63 9.41 -4.41
C ASN A 282 -5.77 9.12 -2.91
N ARG A 283 -6.80 9.65 -2.27
CA ARG A 283 -7.06 9.38 -0.84
C ARG A 283 -7.67 7.99 -0.67
N HIS A 284 -8.63 7.68 -1.51
CA HIS A 284 -9.26 6.37 -1.65
C HIS A 284 -8.24 5.25 -1.94
N SER A 285 -7.33 5.48 -2.89
CA SER A 285 -6.25 4.53 -3.18
C SER A 285 -5.30 4.33 -2.01
N THR A 286 -5.02 5.38 -1.23
CA THR A 286 -4.17 5.28 -0.03
C THR A 286 -4.82 4.45 1.06
N VAL A 287 -6.11 4.68 1.36
CA VAL A 287 -6.84 3.87 2.35
C VAL A 287 -6.86 2.41 1.91
N MET A 288 -7.17 2.17 0.63
CA MET A 288 -7.18 0.82 0.08
C MET A 288 -5.80 0.15 0.13
N ALA A 289 -4.72 0.86 -0.18
CA ALA A 289 -3.37 0.30 -0.12
C ALA A 289 -3.00 -0.12 1.30
N GLY A 290 -3.29 0.70 2.31
CA GLY A 290 -3.06 0.36 3.72
C GLY A 290 -3.88 -0.85 4.18
N ALA A 291 -5.18 -0.87 3.87
CA ALA A 291 -6.07 -2.00 4.18
C ALA A 291 -5.67 -3.28 3.45
N SER A 292 -5.24 -3.16 2.18
CA SER A 292 -4.70 -4.25 1.37
C SER A 292 -3.42 -4.83 1.99
N LEU A 293 -2.52 -3.98 2.47
CA LEU A 293 -1.31 -4.45 3.15
C LEU A 293 -1.67 -5.30 4.38
N ALA A 294 -2.58 -4.81 5.23
CA ALA A 294 -3.05 -5.54 6.40
C ALA A 294 -3.68 -6.88 6.01
N ALA A 295 -4.59 -6.89 5.03
CA ALA A 295 -5.26 -8.10 4.54
C ALA A 295 -4.27 -9.14 3.98
N ASN A 296 -3.32 -8.71 3.15
CA ASN A 296 -2.29 -9.59 2.60
C ASN A 296 -1.34 -10.09 3.70
N TYR A 297 -0.98 -9.26 4.68
CA TYR A 297 -0.15 -9.66 5.82
C TYR A 297 -0.81 -10.79 6.61
N ILE A 298 -2.03 -10.59 7.11
CA ILE A 298 -2.73 -11.59 7.91
C ILE A 298 -3.07 -12.85 7.09
N ARG A 299 -3.26 -12.72 5.77
CA ARG A 299 -3.44 -13.87 4.87
C ARG A 299 -2.17 -14.70 4.72
N CYS A 300 -1.01 -14.06 4.56
CA CYS A 300 0.29 -14.71 4.46
C CYS A 300 0.58 -15.60 5.68
N PHE A 301 0.17 -15.13 6.86
CA PHE A 301 0.38 -15.83 8.13
C PHE A 301 -0.82 -16.65 8.61
N ASN A 302 -1.78 -16.93 7.73
CA ASN A 302 -2.93 -17.81 7.98
C ASN A 302 -3.79 -17.42 9.18
N PHE A 303 -3.92 -16.12 9.46
CA PHE A 303 -4.87 -15.64 10.46
C PHE A 303 -6.29 -16.05 10.06
N ARG A 304 -7.07 -16.49 11.05
CA ARG A 304 -8.47 -16.83 10.88
C ARG A 304 -9.31 -15.76 11.53
N ALA A 305 -10.02 -14.99 10.72
CA ALA A 305 -10.95 -13.98 11.20
C ALA A 305 -12.02 -14.60 12.11
N PRO A 306 -12.45 -13.88 13.17
CA PRO A 306 -13.63 -14.26 13.93
C PRO A 306 -14.84 -14.42 13.02
N VAL A 307 -15.72 -15.37 13.33
CA VAL A 307 -16.99 -15.60 12.61
C VAL A 307 -18.21 -15.06 13.36
N SER A 308 -18.01 -14.52 14.56
CA SER A 308 -19.05 -14.01 15.45
C SER A 308 -18.46 -13.03 16.46
N GLY A 309 -19.29 -12.18 17.05
CA GLY A 309 -18.88 -11.27 18.13
C GLY A 309 -18.11 -10.03 17.67
N GLY A 310 -18.33 -9.60 16.42
CA GLY A 310 -17.70 -8.42 15.83
C GLY A 310 -18.57 -7.17 15.84
N PRO A 311 -18.08 -6.08 15.23
CA PRO A 311 -18.78 -4.80 15.12
C PRO A 311 -20.14 -4.94 14.39
N ARG A 312 -21.10 -4.06 14.70
CA ARG A 312 -22.44 -4.06 14.08
C ARG A 312 -22.42 -3.94 12.56
N TYR A 313 -21.41 -3.28 12.01
CA TYR A 313 -21.24 -3.12 10.57
C TYR A 313 -20.80 -4.41 9.85
N GLY A 314 -20.45 -5.47 10.59
CA GLY A 314 -20.18 -6.81 10.07
C GLY A 314 -18.71 -7.23 10.09
N LEU A 315 -18.48 -8.49 9.74
CA LEU A 315 -17.16 -9.13 9.70
C LEU A 315 -16.89 -9.72 8.31
N LEU A 316 -15.86 -9.19 7.66
CA LEU A 316 -15.31 -9.77 6.44
C LEU A 316 -14.29 -10.85 6.80
N SER A 317 -14.39 -11.99 6.13
CA SER A 317 -13.33 -13.00 6.14
C SER A 317 -12.05 -12.46 5.49
N VAL A 318 -10.90 -13.06 5.83
CA VAL A 318 -9.61 -12.65 5.23
C VAL A 318 -9.63 -12.78 3.70
N ASP A 319 -10.27 -13.81 3.16
CA ASP A 319 -10.37 -13.99 1.70
C ASP A 319 -11.25 -12.89 1.06
N GLN A 320 -12.33 -12.44 1.73
CA GLN A 320 -13.11 -11.29 1.26
C GLN A 320 -12.30 -9.99 1.28
N LEU A 321 -11.49 -9.75 2.32
CA LEU A 321 -10.61 -8.56 2.39
C LEU A 321 -9.60 -8.55 1.23
N VAL A 322 -9.00 -9.69 0.93
CA VAL A 322 -8.07 -9.85 -0.20
C VAL A 322 -8.79 -9.66 -1.54
N ASP A 323 -9.98 -10.22 -1.71
CA ASP A 323 -10.80 -10.05 -2.92
C ASP A 323 -11.19 -8.58 -3.13
N HIS A 324 -11.61 -7.89 -2.06
CA HIS A 324 -11.99 -6.47 -2.13
C HIS A 324 -10.80 -5.56 -2.50
N SER A 325 -9.59 -5.91 -2.05
CA SER A 325 -8.34 -5.24 -2.44
C SER A 325 -8.12 -5.34 -3.96
N ARG A 326 -8.27 -6.55 -4.52
CA ARG A 326 -8.18 -6.78 -5.97
C ARG A 326 -9.29 -6.03 -6.72
N LEU A 327 -10.53 -6.15 -6.26
CA LEU A 327 -11.71 -5.51 -6.84
C LEU A 327 -11.53 -4.00 -6.98
N PHE A 328 -10.91 -3.34 -6.00
CA PHE A 328 -10.58 -1.92 -6.10
C PHE A 328 -9.68 -1.60 -7.29
N VAL A 329 -8.60 -2.35 -7.50
CA VAL A 329 -7.73 -2.14 -8.66
C VAL A 329 -8.46 -2.38 -9.97
N GLU A 330 -9.25 -3.46 -10.04
CA GLU A 330 -10.05 -3.79 -11.22
C GLU A 330 -10.97 -2.64 -11.61
N GLU A 331 -11.60 -2.01 -10.62
CA GLU A 331 -12.52 -0.89 -10.82
C GLU A 331 -11.84 0.43 -11.12
N VAL A 332 -10.69 0.74 -10.52
CA VAL A 332 -9.94 1.96 -10.91
C VAL A 332 -9.57 1.87 -12.39
N LEU A 333 -9.14 0.69 -12.85
CA LEU A 333 -8.83 0.46 -14.27
C LEU A 333 -10.08 0.50 -15.15
N ARG A 334 -11.23 -0.04 -14.71
CA ARG A 334 -12.49 0.03 -15.45
C ARG A 334 -13.01 1.46 -15.55
N PHE A 335 -13.18 2.13 -14.43
CA PHE A 335 -14.04 3.30 -14.30
C PHE A 335 -13.30 4.62 -14.09
N SER A 336 -11.99 4.59 -13.87
CA SER A 336 -11.22 5.80 -13.58
C SER A 336 -10.07 6.06 -14.53
N VAL A 337 -9.47 5.01 -15.11
CA VAL A 337 -8.39 5.15 -16.10
C VAL A 337 -8.97 5.17 -17.51
N HIS A 338 -8.72 6.25 -18.25
CA HIS A 338 -9.05 6.40 -19.66
C HIS A 338 -8.02 5.71 -20.57
N PRO A 339 -8.37 5.38 -21.83
CA PRO A 339 -7.45 4.74 -22.77
C PRO A 339 -6.14 5.52 -23.01
N GLN A 340 -6.16 6.83 -22.81
CA GLN A 340 -4.99 7.70 -22.91
C GLN A 340 -4.12 7.72 -21.63
N GLY A 341 -4.45 6.93 -20.62
CA GLY A 341 -3.74 6.89 -19.34
C GLY A 341 -4.03 8.09 -18.44
N LEU A 342 -5.00 8.94 -18.80
CA LEU A 342 -5.55 9.93 -17.88
C LEU A 342 -6.42 9.20 -16.85
N GLN A 343 -6.29 9.56 -15.59
CA GLN A 343 -7.09 9.00 -14.50
C GLN A 343 -8.03 10.06 -13.92
N GLY A 344 -9.09 9.66 -13.22
CA GLY A 344 -10.08 10.57 -12.64
C GLY A 344 -9.54 11.77 -11.85
N ASP A 345 -8.40 11.68 -11.16
CA ASP A 345 -7.82 12.84 -10.45
C ASP A 345 -7.18 13.88 -11.38
N PHE A 346 -7.02 13.59 -12.68
CA PHE A 346 -6.60 14.60 -13.66
C PHE A 346 -7.50 15.83 -13.63
N GLN A 347 -8.80 15.68 -13.31
CA GLN A 347 -9.73 16.80 -13.21
C GLN A 347 -9.29 17.96 -12.30
N ARG A 348 -8.33 17.73 -11.41
CA ARG A 348 -7.70 18.78 -10.59
C ARG A 348 -6.86 19.78 -11.40
N GLY A 349 -6.57 19.49 -12.66
CA GLY A 349 -5.92 20.40 -13.61
C GLY A 349 -6.88 21.40 -14.26
N ASP A 350 -8.20 21.22 -14.12
CA ASP A 350 -9.23 22.10 -14.67
C ASP A 350 -9.27 23.44 -13.94
N GLY A 351 -8.73 24.47 -14.58
CA GLY A 351 -8.65 25.83 -14.05
C GLY A 351 -10.01 26.52 -13.93
N ASN A 352 -11.05 26.01 -14.62
CA ASN A 352 -12.41 26.54 -14.48
C ASN A 352 -13.09 26.06 -13.20
N ARG A 353 -12.60 24.96 -12.61
CA ARG A 353 -13.19 24.32 -11.43
C ARG A 353 -12.34 24.42 -10.17
N HIS A 354 -11.03 24.66 -10.32
CA HIS A 354 -10.13 24.79 -9.19
C HIS A 354 -9.37 26.11 -9.24
N THR A 355 -9.52 26.91 -8.20
CA THR A 355 -8.79 28.18 -8.05
C THR A 355 -7.32 27.91 -7.73
N ASN A 356 -6.40 28.60 -8.41
CA ASN A 356 -4.94 28.53 -8.18
C ASN A 356 -4.28 27.16 -8.42
N VAL A 357 -4.84 26.31 -9.29
CA VAL A 357 -4.20 25.03 -9.63
C VAL A 357 -3.09 25.18 -10.67
N SER A 358 -1.98 24.47 -10.45
CA SER A 358 -0.95 24.31 -11.48
C SER A 358 -1.49 23.49 -12.67
N ALA A 359 -0.89 23.66 -13.84
CA ALA A 359 -1.27 22.90 -15.03
C ALA A 359 -1.09 21.38 -14.84
N GLN A 360 -0.23 20.98 -13.88
CA GLN A 360 0.17 19.61 -13.60
C GLN A 360 -0.50 19.01 -12.36
N GLN A 361 -1.37 19.77 -11.68
CA GLN A 361 -2.05 19.33 -10.46
C GLN A 361 -2.79 18.00 -10.67
N GLY A 362 -3.42 17.84 -11.84
CA GLY A 362 -4.10 16.60 -12.21
C GLY A 362 -3.18 15.38 -12.25
N TRP A 363 -2.01 15.52 -12.89
CA TRP A 363 -1.00 14.46 -12.95
C TRP A 363 -0.45 14.12 -11.56
N LEU A 364 -0.14 15.13 -10.74
CA LEU A 364 0.39 14.94 -9.38
C LEU A 364 -0.52 14.12 -8.46
N TYR A 365 -1.82 14.26 -8.60
CA TYR A 365 -2.77 13.47 -7.81
C TYR A 365 -3.02 12.10 -8.44
N SER A 366 -2.98 12.00 -9.77
CA SER A 366 -3.16 10.72 -10.46
C SER A 366 -2.00 9.76 -10.22
N VAL A 367 -0.77 10.24 -10.19
CA VAL A 367 0.39 9.41 -9.85
C VAL A 367 0.34 8.89 -8.40
N ASN A 368 -0.31 9.63 -7.49
CA ASN A 368 -0.60 9.16 -6.13
C ASN A 368 -1.67 8.06 -6.11
N VAL A 369 -2.61 8.06 -7.06
CA VAL A 369 -3.49 6.91 -7.33
C VAL A 369 -2.66 5.72 -7.78
N LEU A 370 -1.85 5.88 -8.83
CA LEU A 370 -0.97 4.83 -9.35
C LEU A 370 -0.10 4.21 -8.26
N MET A 371 0.49 5.03 -7.38
CA MET A 371 1.33 4.56 -6.29
C MET A 371 0.58 3.58 -5.37
N GLY A 372 -0.63 3.92 -4.94
CA GLY A 372 -1.47 3.00 -4.16
C GLY A 372 -1.84 1.72 -4.92
N LEU A 373 -2.07 1.79 -6.23
CA LEU A 373 -2.35 0.60 -7.03
C LEU A 373 -1.12 -0.30 -7.20
N MET A 374 0.07 0.29 -7.39
CA MET A 374 1.34 -0.44 -7.45
C MET A 374 1.65 -1.14 -6.13
N GLU A 375 1.37 -0.48 -5.00
CA GLU A 375 1.47 -1.09 -3.67
C GLU A 375 0.55 -2.31 -3.54
N ILE A 376 -0.73 -2.16 -3.91
CA ILE A 376 -1.68 -3.27 -3.86
C ILE A 376 -1.18 -4.44 -4.72
N ALA A 377 -0.79 -4.19 -5.97
CA ALA A 377 -0.25 -5.22 -6.86
C ALA A 377 0.99 -5.90 -6.27
N LEU A 378 1.91 -5.11 -5.69
CA LEU A 378 3.09 -5.62 -5.01
C LEU A 378 2.73 -6.54 -3.84
N TYR A 379 1.78 -6.15 -2.98
CA TYR A 379 1.39 -6.96 -1.81
C TYR A 379 0.78 -8.31 -2.18
N HIS A 380 -0.02 -8.35 -3.25
CA HIS A 380 -0.54 -9.61 -3.80
C HIS A 380 0.59 -10.44 -4.41
N ALA A 381 1.47 -9.83 -5.20
CA ALA A 381 2.61 -10.50 -5.81
C ALA A 381 3.58 -11.10 -4.77
N ARG A 382 3.76 -10.43 -3.62
CA ARG A 382 4.54 -10.96 -2.47
C ARG A 382 3.98 -12.25 -1.88
N ARG A 383 2.70 -12.54 -2.07
CA ARG A 383 2.07 -13.82 -1.71
C ARG A 383 2.06 -14.83 -2.87
N GLY A 384 2.67 -14.50 -4.00
CA GLY A 384 2.60 -15.30 -5.22
C GLY A 384 1.31 -15.13 -6.01
N ASP A 385 0.51 -14.09 -5.74
CA ASP A 385 -0.70 -13.78 -6.50
C ASP A 385 -0.44 -12.62 -7.48
N MET A 386 -0.23 -12.97 -8.75
CA MET A 386 -0.01 -12.00 -9.82
C MET A 386 -1.31 -11.49 -10.47
N SER A 387 -2.49 -11.91 -9.98
CA SER A 387 -3.77 -11.62 -10.63
C SER A 387 -4.08 -10.14 -10.72
N VAL A 388 -3.68 -9.35 -9.72
CA VAL A 388 -3.84 -7.88 -9.73
C VAL A 388 -2.99 -7.23 -10.83
N TRP A 389 -1.73 -7.65 -10.96
CA TRP A 389 -0.81 -7.11 -11.98
C TRP A 389 -1.24 -7.52 -13.40
N GLN A 390 -1.63 -8.78 -13.56
CA GLN A 390 -2.02 -9.36 -14.86
C GLN A 390 -3.44 -8.98 -15.29
N TYR A 391 -4.25 -8.43 -14.39
CA TYR A 391 -5.58 -7.97 -14.72
C TYR A 391 -5.52 -6.87 -15.79
N GLY A 392 -6.36 -7.02 -16.80
CA GLY A 392 -6.57 -5.99 -17.79
C GLY A 392 -7.96 -6.06 -18.38
N THR A 393 -8.48 -4.93 -18.81
CA THR A 393 -9.88 -4.79 -19.23
C THR A 393 -10.04 -3.81 -20.38
N THR A 394 -11.02 -4.05 -21.23
CA THR A 394 -11.57 -3.10 -22.21
C THR A 394 -12.82 -2.41 -21.67
N GLU A 395 -13.42 -2.95 -20.60
CA GLU A 395 -14.65 -2.44 -20.03
C GLU A 395 -14.43 -1.07 -19.37
N GLY A 396 -15.47 -0.25 -19.37
CA GLY A 396 -15.48 1.07 -18.77
C GLY A 396 -16.87 1.68 -18.79
N HIS A 397 -16.94 2.94 -18.38
CA HIS A 397 -18.14 3.76 -18.39
C HIS A 397 -17.71 5.22 -18.54
N GLU A 398 -18.57 6.10 -19.07
CA GLU A 398 -18.29 7.56 -19.15
C GLU A 398 -16.97 7.90 -19.90
N GLY A 399 -16.61 7.14 -20.94
CA GLY A 399 -15.45 7.42 -21.78
C GLY A 399 -14.14 6.81 -21.29
N THR A 400 -14.19 5.93 -20.28
CA THR A 400 -13.03 5.14 -19.86
C THR A 400 -12.89 3.83 -20.62
N GLU A 401 -13.87 3.43 -21.43
CA GLU A 401 -13.87 2.20 -22.21
C GLU A 401 -12.61 2.11 -23.09
N GLY A 402 -11.91 0.97 -23.02
CA GLY A 402 -10.83 0.67 -23.96
C GLY A 402 -11.41 0.32 -25.32
N SER A 403 -10.69 0.60 -26.40
CA SER A 403 -11.09 0.21 -27.76
C SER A 403 -10.12 -0.82 -28.33
N PRO A 404 -10.53 -2.07 -28.60
CA PRO A 404 -9.69 -3.10 -29.21
C PRO A 404 -9.03 -2.67 -30.52
N ASP A 405 -9.65 -1.72 -31.23
CA ASP A 405 -9.23 -1.22 -32.54
C ASP A 405 -8.32 0.02 -32.45
N GLN A 406 -8.02 0.51 -31.25
CA GLN A 406 -7.14 1.66 -31.07
C GLN A 406 -5.68 1.27 -31.31
N ALA A 407 -5.06 1.85 -32.34
CA ALA A 407 -3.65 1.63 -32.64
C ALA A 407 -2.74 2.13 -31.49
N LEU A 408 -1.77 1.29 -31.10
CA LEU A 408 -0.75 1.62 -30.11
C LEU A 408 -0.06 2.94 -30.50
N GLY A 409 -0.09 3.91 -29.60
CA GLY A 409 0.66 5.15 -29.74
C GLY A 409 -0.01 6.25 -30.59
N VAL A 410 -1.25 6.06 -31.07
CA VAL A 410 -1.98 7.16 -31.73
C VAL A 410 -2.93 7.86 -30.75
N ASP A 411 -3.70 7.15 -29.91
CA ASP A 411 -4.61 7.83 -28.95
C ASP A 411 -5.06 6.98 -27.75
N GLY A 412 -4.40 5.85 -27.45
CA GLY A 412 -4.69 5.05 -26.26
C GLY A 412 -4.28 3.59 -26.39
N PHE A 413 -4.55 2.80 -25.35
CA PHE A 413 -4.31 1.35 -25.34
C PHE A 413 -5.61 0.58 -25.39
N PRO A 414 -5.68 -0.50 -26.20
CA PRO A 414 -6.91 -1.27 -26.36
C PRO A 414 -7.35 -1.94 -25.07
N ARG A 415 -6.41 -2.43 -24.27
CA ARG A 415 -6.65 -3.03 -22.95
C ARG A 415 -5.95 -2.20 -21.88
N LYS A 416 -6.72 -1.72 -20.91
CA LYS A 416 -6.21 -1.00 -19.73
C LYS A 416 -5.72 -2.01 -18.70
N ASN A 417 -4.50 -1.86 -18.22
CA ASN A 417 -3.95 -2.61 -17.10
C ASN A 417 -2.99 -1.71 -16.29
N LEU A 418 -2.49 -2.23 -15.17
CA LEU A 418 -1.58 -1.48 -14.30
C LEU A 418 -0.25 -1.14 -14.98
N HIS A 419 0.29 -2.05 -15.80
CA HIS A 419 1.50 -1.83 -16.57
C HIS A 419 1.33 -0.62 -17.50
N PHE A 420 0.25 -0.58 -18.29
CA PHE A 420 -0.10 0.52 -19.16
C PHE A 420 -0.23 1.83 -18.38
N TYR A 421 -0.93 1.82 -17.24
CA TYR A 421 -1.13 3.03 -16.46
C TYR A 421 0.20 3.59 -15.90
N ALA A 422 1.09 2.71 -15.41
CA ALA A 422 2.43 3.10 -14.98
C ALA A 422 3.25 3.67 -16.15
N TRP A 423 3.25 2.97 -17.29
CA TRP A 423 3.94 3.37 -18.51
C TRP A 423 3.45 4.73 -19.02
N ALA A 424 2.13 4.97 -19.00
CA ALA A 424 1.52 6.23 -19.38
C ALA A 424 1.95 7.40 -18.48
N MET A 425 1.98 7.17 -17.16
CA MET A 425 2.47 8.18 -16.21
C MET A 425 3.92 8.55 -16.47
N SER A 426 4.78 7.58 -16.79
CA SER A 426 6.18 7.82 -17.17
C SER A 426 6.32 8.62 -18.47
N ARG A 427 5.43 8.42 -19.46
CA ARG A 427 5.41 9.20 -20.71
C ARG A 427 4.98 10.65 -20.56
N TYR A 428 4.12 10.96 -19.59
CA TYR A 428 3.79 12.35 -19.28
C TYR A 428 5.03 13.09 -18.76
N VAL A 429 5.87 12.41 -17.97
CA VAL A 429 7.04 13.00 -17.31
C VAL A 429 8.20 13.28 -18.28
N ASN A 430 8.40 12.43 -19.28
CA ASN A 430 9.45 12.64 -20.29
C ASN A 430 8.97 13.45 -21.52
N ASP A 431 7.76 14.02 -21.46
CA ASP A 431 7.12 14.81 -22.52
C ASP A 431 6.98 14.09 -23.89
N GLU A 432 7.10 12.75 -23.94
CA GLU A 432 6.97 11.99 -25.20
C GLU A 432 5.56 12.08 -25.81
N TRP A 433 4.55 12.38 -24.99
CA TRP A 433 3.19 12.65 -25.48
C TRP A 433 2.95 14.10 -25.90
N ASN A 434 3.86 15.04 -25.60
CA ASN A 434 3.74 16.46 -25.89
C ASN A 434 2.35 17.04 -25.54
N ARG A 435 1.76 16.56 -24.44
CA ARG A 435 0.44 17.00 -23.97
C ARG A 435 0.61 18.16 -23.03
N ARG A 436 -0.17 19.22 -23.27
CA ARG A 436 -0.04 20.49 -22.57
C ARG A 436 -1.36 20.95 -21.97
N ASN A 437 -1.29 21.62 -20.83
CA ASN A 437 -2.38 22.34 -20.19
C ASN A 437 -1.90 23.77 -19.95
N ARG A 438 -2.66 24.77 -20.41
CA ARG A 438 -2.26 26.20 -20.34
C ARG A 438 -0.84 26.47 -20.88
N GLY A 439 -0.43 25.76 -21.93
CA GLY A 439 0.89 25.90 -22.58
C GLY A 439 2.04 25.13 -21.92
N GLU A 440 1.83 24.57 -20.74
CA GLU A 440 2.83 23.80 -19.98
C GLU A 440 2.62 22.29 -20.13
N PRO A 441 3.68 21.46 -20.09
CA PRO A 441 3.53 20.01 -20.04
C PRO A 441 2.66 19.55 -18.87
N LEU A 442 1.94 18.42 -19.04
CA LEU A 442 1.09 17.86 -17.98
C LEU A 442 1.85 17.36 -16.74
N ALA A 443 3.17 17.14 -16.85
CA ALA A 443 4.05 16.85 -15.72
C ALA A 443 5.29 17.74 -15.79
N LEU A 444 5.78 18.25 -14.64
CA LEU A 444 7.01 19.04 -14.61
C LEU A 444 8.23 18.14 -14.46
N ASP A 445 9.33 18.58 -15.06
CA ASP A 445 10.68 18.02 -14.90
C ASP A 445 11.10 17.87 -13.43
N ARG A 446 10.62 18.77 -12.59
CA ARG A 446 10.96 18.77 -11.18
C ARG A 446 10.11 17.83 -10.34
N PHE A 447 8.99 17.24 -10.76
CA PHE A 447 8.25 16.36 -9.84
C PHE A 447 8.59 14.88 -10.05
N TYR A 448 8.93 14.17 -8.97
CA TYR A 448 9.44 12.79 -9.03
C TYR A 448 8.47 11.77 -8.40
N HIS A 449 7.18 12.03 -8.53
CA HIS A 449 6.13 11.19 -7.94
C HIS A 449 6.01 9.80 -8.59
N ASP A 450 6.45 9.70 -9.83
CA ASP A 450 6.39 8.49 -10.65
C ASP A 450 7.54 7.51 -10.37
N VAL A 451 8.60 7.92 -9.66
CA VAL A 451 9.83 7.11 -9.59
C VAL A 451 9.65 5.84 -8.76
N ILE A 452 9.03 5.94 -7.58
CA ILE A 452 8.72 4.76 -6.76
C ILE A 452 7.74 3.83 -7.49
N PRO A 453 6.59 4.28 -8.02
CA PRO A 453 5.71 3.38 -8.76
C PRO A 453 6.37 2.82 -10.02
N ALA A 454 7.24 3.55 -10.72
CA ALA A 454 8.02 3.01 -11.85
C ALA A 454 9.04 1.95 -11.39
N ALA A 455 9.70 2.15 -10.25
CA ALA A 455 10.62 1.15 -9.68
C ALA A 455 9.86 -0.14 -9.30
N ILE A 456 8.66 -0.01 -8.70
CA ILE A 456 7.81 -1.16 -8.40
C ILE A 456 7.33 -1.84 -9.68
N ALA A 457 6.82 -1.08 -10.65
CA ALA A 457 6.33 -1.59 -11.93
C ALA A 457 7.44 -2.31 -12.71
N HIS A 458 8.67 -1.78 -12.72
CA HIS A 458 9.83 -2.43 -13.34
C HIS A 458 10.14 -3.79 -12.71
N ARG A 459 9.91 -3.99 -11.41
CA ARG A 459 10.09 -5.32 -10.79
C ARG A 459 9.07 -6.35 -11.26
N LEU A 460 7.88 -5.87 -11.66
CA LEU A 460 6.79 -6.70 -12.17
C LEU A 460 6.84 -6.85 -13.71
N ALA A 461 7.58 -5.98 -14.40
CA ALA A 461 7.89 -6.02 -15.83
C ALA A 461 9.33 -5.57 -16.12
N PRO A 462 10.34 -6.41 -15.82
CA PRO A 462 11.77 -6.03 -15.90
C PRO A 462 12.29 -5.84 -17.32
N HIS A 463 11.48 -6.13 -18.33
CA HIS A 463 11.84 -5.99 -19.75
C HIS A 463 11.28 -4.70 -20.36
N ASP A 464 10.53 -3.89 -19.60
CA ASP A 464 10.03 -2.61 -20.09
C ASP A 464 11.12 -1.52 -19.96
N GLY A 465 11.71 -1.17 -21.10
CA GLY A 465 12.78 -0.17 -21.16
C GLY A 465 12.33 1.25 -20.79
N LEU A 466 11.04 1.61 -20.93
CA LEU A 466 10.55 2.94 -20.52
C LEU A 466 10.43 2.99 -19.00
N LEU A 467 9.88 1.95 -18.37
CA LEU A 467 9.82 1.88 -16.91
C LEU A 467 11.22 1.87 -16.31
N ASP A 468 12.15 1.10 -16.90
CA ASP A 468 13.56 1.11 -16.50
C ASP A 468 14.20 2.50 -16.58
N ALA A 469 14.02 3.17 -17.71
CA ALA A 469 14.44 4.55 -17.94
C ALA A 469 13.82 5.53 -16.93
N ALA A 470 12.52 5.40 -16.67
CA ALA A 470 11.77 6.29 -15.78
C ALA A 470 12.24 6.22 -14.33
N TRP A 471 12.36 5.00 -13.77
CA TRP A 471 12.81 4.88 -12.39
C TRP A 471 14.31 5.17 -12.23
N LYS A 472 15.13 4.98 -13.26
CA LYS A 472 16.55 5.39 -13.24
C LYS A 472 16.76 6.87 -13.55
N ARG A 473 15.74 7.58 -14.03
CA ARG A 473 15.88 8.92 -14.63
C ARG A 473 17.00 8.97 -15.67
N GLN A 474 17.03 7.95 -16.53
CA GLN A 474 17.98 7.78 -17.63
C GLN A 474 17.21 7.72 -18.95
N GLY A 475 17.82 8.19 -20.05
CA GLY A 475 17.19 8.19 -21.37
C GLY A 475 16.74 9.58 -21.81
N ARG A 476 16.12 9.65 -22.99
CA ARG A 476 15.76 10.91 -23.63
C ARG A 476 14.68 11.64 -22.82
N SER A 477 14.91 12.91 -22.54
CA SER A 477 13.95 13.84 -21.92
C SER A 477 13.48 13.51 -20.50
N PHE A 478 13.99 12.46 -19.84
CA PHE A 478 13.78 12.30 -18.41
C PHE A 478 14.59 13.36 -17.65
N PRO A 479 13.96 14.09 -16.73
CA PRO A 479 14.68 15.06 -15.92
C PRO A 479 15.59 14.34 -14.92
N PRO A 480 16.78 14.89 -14.63
CA PRO A 480 17.63 14.35 -13.56
C PRO A 480 16.91 14.51 -12.22
N TYR A 481 17.26 13.72 -11.20
CA TYR A 481 16.74 13.93 -9.85
C TYR A 481 17.09 15.31 -9.26
N PRO A 482 16.33 15.81 -8.28
CA PRO A 482 16.53 17.15 -7.75
C PRO A 482 17.68 17.17 -6.74
N GLN A 483 18.42 18.28 -6.69
CA GLN A 483 19.53 18.45 -5.73
C GLN A 483 19.06 18.77 -4.30
N ARG A 484 17.77 19.09 -4.13
CA ARG A 484 17.16 19.52 -2.87
C ARG A 484 15.80 18.83 -2.67
N PRO A 485 15.41 18.55 -1.41
CA PRO A 485 14.05 18.12 -1.10
C PRO A 485 13.04 19.12 -1.67
N GLN A 486 11.95 18.61 -2.21
CA GLN A 486 10.90 19.46 -2.80
C GLN A 486 9.88 19.87 -1.75
N SER A 487 8.85 20.62 -2.11
CA SER A 487 7.72 20.86 -1.20
C SER A 487 6.66 19.76 -1.26
N GLN A 488 6.60 18.98 -2.35
CA GLN A 488 5.63 17.91 -2.58
C GLN A 488 6.30 16.77 -3.38
N GLY A 489 6.07 15.51 -3.03
CA GLY A 489 6.75 14.36 -3.65
C GLY A 489 6.94 13.16 -2.73
N PRO A 490 7.08 11.93 -3.26
CA PRO A 490 7.73 10.83 -2.53
C PRO A 490 9.21 11.14 -2.25
N TRP A 491 9.79 12.11 -2.96
CA TRP A 491 11.11 12.69 -2.65
C TRP A 491 11.06 13.73 -1.54
N ASN A 492 9.86 14.11 -1.12
CA ASN A 492 9.57 14.65 0.19
C ASN A 492 9.08 13.51 1.09
N ALA A 493 9.87 12.43 1.18
CA ALA A 493 9.59 11.30 2.07
C ALA A 493 9.43 11.70 3.55
N LEU A 494 9.59 12.99 3.86
CA LEU A 494 9.37 13.63 5.14
C LEU A 494 7.89 13.71 5.56
N PHE A 495 6.93 13.73 4.63
CA PHE A 495 5.50 13.91 4.95
C PHE A 495 4.55 13.19 3.97
N GLY A 496 3.31 12.97 4.41
CA GLY A 496 2.22 12.47 3.55
C GLY A 496 2.50 11.09 2.96
N GLN A 497 2.12 10.90 1.68
CA GLN A 497 2.22 9.60 1.03
C GLN A 497 3.67 9.14 0.82
N GLY A 498 4.62 10.07 0.70
CA GLY A 498 6.04 9.77 0.65
C GLY A 498 6.59 9.19 1.95
N GLY A 499 6.00 9.54 3.09
CA GLY A 499 6.43 9.06 4.41
C GLY A 499 6.14 7.58 4.68
N LYS A 500 5.46 6.88 3.76
CA LYS A 500 5.22 5.43 3.85
C LYS A 500 6.41 4.58 3.36
N TYR A 501 7.41 5.21 2.76
CA TYR A 501 8.58 4.54 2.20
C TYR A 501 9.84 4.92 2.95
N ILE A 502 10.82 4.01 2.95
CA ILE A 502 12.19 4.39 3.33
C ILE A 502 12.78 5.31 2.25
N GLY A 503 12.42 5.06 0.99
CA GLY A 503 12.80 5.84 -0.18
C GLY A 503 13.05 4.94 -1.39
N LEU A 504 13.90 5.37 -2.32
CA LEU A 504 14.30 4.52 -3.44
C LEU A 504 15.19 3.37 -3.02
N ILE A 505 15.94 3.52 -1.93
CA ILE A 505 16.77 2.44 -1.38
C ILE A 505 15.98 1.14 -1.17
N GLU A 506 14.67 1.25 -0.91
CA GLU A 506 13.74 0.15 -0.69
C GLU A 506 13.26 -0.54 -1.99
N HIS A 507 13.22 0.17 -3.12
CA HIS A 507 12.53 -0.31 -4.34
C HIS A 507 13.40 -0.39 -5.59
N ALA A 508 14.42 0.44 -5.70
CA ALA A 508 15.25 0.56 -6.89
C ALA A 508 16.04 -0.72 -7.15
N GLY A 509 16.24 -1.10 -8.42
CA GLY A 509 17.19 -2.13 -8.85
C GLY A 509 17.07 -3.49 -8.14
N LEU A 510 15.88 -3.86 -7.70
CA LEU A 510 15.62 -5.16 -7.09
C LEU A 510 15.37 -6.24 -8.15
N PRO A 511 15.60 -7.51 -7.81
CA PRO A 511 15.27 -8.60 -8.71
C PRO A 511 13.77 -8.60 -9.05
N PRO A 512 13.42 -9.17 -10.23
CA PRO A 512 12.03 -9.36 -10.60
C PRO A 512 11.26 -10.16 -9.56
N ILE A 513 9.98 -9.83 -9.38
CA ILE A 513 9.05 -10.70 -8.65
C ILE A 513 8.52 -11.69 -9.67
N ILE A 514 8.85 -12.97 -9.48
CA ILE A 514 8.47 -14.07 -10.38
C ILE A 514 7.14 -14.66 -9.92
#